data_AF-A0A967N5G8-F1
#
_entry.id   AF-A0A967N5G8-F1
#
_cell.length_a   1.000
_cell.length_b   1.000
_cell.length_c   1.000
_cell.angle_alpha   90.00
_cell.angle_beta   90.00
_cell.angle_gamma   90.00
#
_symmetry.space_group_name_H-M   'P 1'
#
loop_
_entity.id
_entity.type
_entity.pdbx_description
1 polymer ?
#
loop_
_entity_poly.entity_id
_entity_poly.type
_entity_poly.pdbx_seq_one_letter_code
_entity_poly.pdbx_strand_id
1 'polypeptide(L)'
;MAKTDDKVMAVVEKELEKDPDASVQDLYEKAKSVKSAIGKLTLRQFNARYPLQVKRRKSARAPGKGKRQRATRKRGRGAANGGDRDKVRQALLRFAGDVAGAEERKELVQVLSNVDRYVDEVMKAAG
;
A
#
# COMPACT_ATOMS: atom_id res chain seq x y z
N MET A 1 6.91 -7.73 28.43
CA MET A 1 6.76 -8.35 27.09
C MET A 1 5.92 -9.61 27.24
N ALA A 2 4.80 -9.72 26.52
CA ALA A 2 3.89 -10.83 26.70
C ALA A 2 4.52 -12.11 26.10
N LYS A 3 5.04 -12.99 26.97
CA LYS A 3 5.66 -14.28 26.62
C LYS A 3 4.75 -15.01 25.63
N THR A 4 5.20 -15.19 24.41
CA THR A 4 4.49 -15.95 23.39
C THR A 4 4.78 -17.41 23.67
N ASP A 5 3.75 -18.25 23.74
CA ASP A 5 3.94 -19.68 24.01
C ASP A 5 4.57 -20.36 22.79
N ASP A 6 5.81 -20.82 22.94
CA ASP A 6 6.58 -21.44 21.84
C ASP A 6 5.87 -22.68 21.26
N LYS A 7 5.15 -23.44 22.10
CA LYS A 7 4.36 -24.61 21.68
C LYS A 7 3.25 -24.23 20.69
N VAL A 8 2.59 -23.11 20.92
CA VAL A 8 1.49 -22.61 20.07
C VAL A 8 2.07 -22.08 18.75
N MET A 9 3.20 -21.38 18.84
CA MET A 9 3.90 -20.88 17.66
C MET A 9 4.30 -22.02 16.72
N ALA A 10 4.82 -23.14 17.26
CA ALA A 10 5.21 -24.30 16.47
C ALA A 10 4.03 -24.98 15.75
N VAL A 11 2.85 -25.06 16.39
CA VAL A 11 1.65 -25.62 15.75
C VAL A 11 1.17 -24.72 14.62
N VAL A 12 1.10 -23.41 14.87
CA VAL A 12 0.71 -22.41 13.86
C VAL A 12 1.73 -22.37 12.72
N GLU A 13 3.02 -22.55 12.99
CA GLU A 13 4.07 -22.59 11.98
C GLU A 13 3.95 -23.81 11.07
N LYS A 14 3.70 -25.01 11.63
CA LYS A 14 3.44 -26.23 10.86
C LYS A 14 2.19 -26.10 9.99
N GLU A 15 1.14 -25.49 10.52
CA GLU A 15 -0.11 -25.31 9.78
C GLU A 15 0.07 -24.29 8.64
N LEU A 16 0.75 -23.16 8.89
CA LEU A 16 1.10 -22.18 7.88
C LEU A 16 2.22 -22.62 6.92
N GLU A 17 2.85 -23.76 7.15
CA GLU A 17 3.78 -24.41 6.21
C GLU A 17 3.04 -25.32 5.25
N LYS A 18 2.00 -26.01 5.72
CA LYS A 18 1.09 -26.80 4.87
C LYS A 18 0.20 -25.90 4.03
N ASP A 19 -0.42 -24.89 4.66
CA ASP A 19 -1.38 -23.98 4.02
C ASP A 19 -1.02 -22.51 4.32
N PRO A 20 -0.28 -21.84 3.42
CA PRO A 20 0.15 -20.45 3.59
C PRO A 20 -1.00 -19.44 3.76
N ASP A 21 -2.17 -19.77 3.21
CA ASP A 21 -3.39 -18.95 3.17
C ASP A 21 -4.48 -19.46 4.12
N ALA A 22 -4.16 -20.37 5.04
CA ALA A 22 -5.10 -20.84 6.05
C ALA A 22 -5.80 -19.68 6.78
N SER A 23 -7.11 -19.83 6.99
CA SER A 23 -7.90 -18.81 7.68
C SER A 23 -7.41 -18.64 9.12
N VAL A 24 -7.39 -17.38 9.57
CA VAL A 24 -7.04 -17.03 10.95
C VAL A 24 -7.98 -17.71 11.95
N GLN A 25 -9.22 -17.99 11.53
CA GLN A 25 -10.22 -18.66 12.35
C GLN A 25 -9.87 -20.14 12.57
N ASP A 26 -9.49 -20.87 11.52
CA ASP A 26 -9.10 -22.28 11.62
C ASP A 26 -7.83 -22.44 12.47
N LEU A 27 -6.87 -21.52 12.30
CA LEU A 27 -5.66 -21.46 13.11
C LEU A 27 -5.98 -21.18 14.59
N TYR A 28 -6.99 -20.36 14.86
CA TYR A 28 -7.41 -20.02 16.22
C TYR A 28 -8.10 -21.20 16.91
N GLU A 29 -8.96 -21.93 16.21
CA GLU A 29 -9.62 -23.13 16.75
C GLU A 29 -8.61 -24.24 17.06
N LYS A 30 -7.69 -24.51 16.13
CA LYS A 30 -6.58 -25.46 16.35
C LYS A 30 -5.64 -25.03 17.47
N ALA A 31 -5.43 -23.73 17.65
CA ALA A 31 -4.62 -23.25 18.76
C ALA A 31 -5.37 -23.34 20.11
N LYS A 32 -6.67 -23.05 20.12
CA LYS A 32 -7.53 -23.14 21.31
C LYS A 32 -7.57 -24.55 21.89
N SER A 33 -7.53 -25.60 21.05
CA SER A 33 -7.46 -26.99 21.52
C SER A 33 -6.12 -27.35 22.18
N VAL A 34 -5.02 -26.68 21.79
CA VAL A 34 -3.68 -26.89 22.38
C VAL A 34 -3.51 -26.12 23.69
N LYS A 35 -4.06 -24.90 23.79
CA LYS A 35 -3.99 -24.10 25.02
C LYS A 35 -5.23 -23.23 25.21
N SER A 36 -6.00 -23.53 26.25
CA SER A 36 -7.20 -22.77 26.64
C SER A 36 -6.95 -21.28 26.90
N ALA A 37 -5.72 -20.90 27.28
CA ALA A 37 -5.31 -19.51 27.47
C ALA A 37 -5.39 -18.66 26.19
N ILE A 38 -5.35 -19.28 25.01
CA ILE A 38 -5.51 -18.60 23.72
C ILE A 38 -6.96 -18.19 23.51
N GLY A 39 -7.91 -18.95 24.08
CA GLY A 39 -9.33 -18.63 24.07
C GLY A 39 -9.68 -17.28 24.69
N LYS A 40 -8.76 -16.69 25.47
CA LYS A 40 -8.89 -15.35 26.06
C LYS A 40 -8.43 -14.23 25.12
N LEU A 41 -7.79 -14.55 24.00
CA LEU A 41 -7.28 -13.58 23.04
C LEU A 41 -8.33 -13.36 21.94
N THR A 42 -8.46 -12.12 21.48
CA THR A 42 -9.28 -11.87 20.28
C THR A 42 -8.59 -12.41 19.03
N LEU A 43 -9.35 -12.72 17.97
CA LEU A 43 -8.80 -13.15 16.67
C LEU A 43 -7.69 -12.22 16.17
N ARG A 44 -7.87 -10.90 16.38
CA ARG A 44 -6.86 -9.88 16.04
C ARG A 44 -5.59 -10.01 16.86
N GLN A 45 -5.70 -10.24 18.17
CA GLN A 45 -4.54 -10.43 19.06
C GLN A 45 -3.82 -11.74 18.76
N PHE A 46 -4.56 -12.81 18.47
CA PHE A 46 -4.00 -14.09 18.05
C PHE A 46 -3.22 -13.95 16.74
N ASN A 47 -3.81 -13.32 15.73
CA ASN A 47 -3.16 -13.06 14.44
C ASN A 47 -1.84 -12.28 14.60
N ALA A 48 -1.86 -11.20 15.40
CA ALA A 48 -0.69 -10.38 15.64
C ALA A 48 0.46 -11.10 16.39
N ARG A 49 0.11 -12.07 17.25
CA ARG A 49 1.08 -12.77 18.11
C ARG A 49 1.66 -14.04 17.50
N TYR A 50 0.88 -14.82 16.73
CA TYR A 50 1.36 -16.09 16.18
C TYR A 50 1.46 -16.07 14.64
N PRO A 51 0.36 -16.08 13.86
CA PRO A 51 0.46 -16.17 12.39
C PRO A 51 1.33 -15.07 11.76
N LEU A 52 1.15 -13.81 12.19
CA LEU A 52 1.90 -12.68 11.64
C LEU A 52 3.40 -12.77 11.93
N GLN A 53 3.80 -13.31 13.09
CA GLN A 53 5.20 -13.48 13.45
C GLN A 53 5.86 -14.55 12.57
N VAL A 54 5.17 -15.66 12.32
CA VAL A 54 5.64 -16.71 11.41
C VAL A 54 5.79 -16.15 9.99
N LYS A 55 4.79 -15.44 9.45
CA LYS A 55 4.87 -14.82 8.12
C LYS A 55 6.00 -13.79 8.01
N ARG A 56 6.27 -13.02 9.08
CA ARG A 56 7.41 -12.08 9.14
C ARG A 56 8.76 -12.79 9.17
N ARG A 57 8.91 -13.87 9.93
CA ARG A 57 10.14 -14.68 9.96
C ARG A 57 10.44 -15.32 8.61
N LYS A 58 9.42 -15.91 7.96
CA LYS A 58 9.56 -16.50 6.63
C LYS A 58 9.96 -15.45 5.57
N SER A 59 9.32 -14.28 5.58
CA SER A 59 9.66 -13.18 4.65
C SER A 59 11.00 -12.51 4.95
N ALA A 60 11.44 -12.47 6.21
CA ALA A 60 12.76 -11.93 6.59
C ALA A 60 13.94 -12.84 6.20
N ARG A 61 13.71 -14.15 6.05
CA ARG A 61 14.73 -15.11 5.59
C ARG A 61 14.95 -15.13 4.08
N ALA A 62 14.06 -14.51 3.28
CA ALA A 62 14.27 -14.37 1.85
C ALA A 62 15.34 -13.28 1.59
N PRO A 63 16.53 -13.63 1.05
CA PRO A 63 17.54 -12.63 0.69
C PRO A 63 17.06 -11.90 -0.56
N GLY A 64 16.44 -10.73 -0.38
CA GLY A 64 16.00 -9.92 -1.53
C GLY A 64 14.89 -8.90 -1.29
N LYS A 65 14.15 -8.95 -0.17
CA LYS A 65 13.15 -7.91 0.18
C LYS A 65 13.65 -7.04 1.34
N GLY A 66 14.82 -6.45 1.13
CA GLY A 66 15.35 -5.41 2.01
C GLY A 66 14.46 -4.18 1.99
N LYS A 67 13.96 -3.82 3.19
CA LYS A 67 13.39 -2.52 3.58
C LYS A 67 12.32 -1.95 2.64
N ARG A 68 11.05 -2.08 3.05
CA ARG A 68 10.07 -1.03 2.79
C ARG A 68 10.69 0.28 3.27
N GLN A 69 11.23 1.05 2.33
CA GLN A 69 11.58 2.44 2.55
C GLN A 69 10.32 3.07 3.12
N ARG A 70 10.42 3.54 4.36
CA ARG A 70 9.56 4.60 4.86
C ARG A 70 9.48 5.60 3.72
N ALA A 71 8.29 5.82 3.19
CA ALA A 71 8.03 6.83 2.17
C ALA A 71 8.20 8.21 2.82
N THR A 72 9.44 8.53 3.17
CA THR A 72 9.88 9.90 3.34
C THR A 72 9.95 10.45 1.94
N ARG A 73 8.91 11.18 1.57
CA ARG A 73 8.80 12.07 0.41
C ARG A 73 10.17 12.40 -0.19
N LYS A 74 10.60 11.65 -1.21
CA LYS A 74 11.72 12.06 -2.06
C LYS A 74 11.15 12.28 -3.45
N ARG A 75 10.81 13.54 -3.69
CA ARG A 75 10.62 14.10 -5.02
C ARG A 75 11.81 13.66 -5.90
N GLY A 76 11.50 13.12 -7.07
CA GLY A 76 12.34 13.15 -8.26
C GLY A 76 13.54 12.20 -8.28
N ARG A 77 13.43 11.13 -9.06
CA ARG A 77 14.38 10.78 -10.15
C ARG A 77 13.89 9.55 -10.91
N GLY A 78 12.79 9.72 -11.66
CA GLY A 78 12.53 8.92 -12.86
C GLY A 78 13.26 9.61 -14.01
N ALA A 79 14.55 9.31 -14.15
CA ALA A 79 15.44 9.98 -15.07
C ALA A 79 15.13 9.59 -16.53
N ALA A 80 15.11 10.64 -17.36
CA ALA A 80 15.35 10.71 -18.80
C ALA A 80 14.14 10.92 -19.74
N ASN A 81 12.98 10.29 -19.53
CA ASN A 81 11.78 10.54 -20.36
C ASN A 81 10.49 10.85 -19.56
N GLY A 82 10.57 10.78 -18.22
CA GLY A 82 9.41 11.00 -17.35
C GLY A 82 9.14 12.47 -17.03
N GLY A 83 10.15 13.34 -17.12
CA GLY A 83 10.03 14.75 -16.74
C GLY A 83 9.03 15.51 -17.61
N ASP A 84 9.06 15.25 -18.92
CA ASP A 84 8.20 15.95 -19.88
C ASP A 84 6.79 15.37 -19.82
N ARG A 85 6.66 14.04 -19.72
CA ARG A 85 5.36 13.40 -19.46
C ARG A 85 4.74 13.85 -18.15
N ASP A 86 5.51 14.06 -17.09
CA ASP A 86 5.02 14.52 -15.79
C ASP A 86 4.58 16.00 -15.84
N LYS A 87 5.30 16.86 -16.57
CA LYS A 87 4.90 18.25 -16.82
C LYS A 87 3.62 18.32 -17.67
N VAL A 88 3.54 17.54 -18.75
CA VAL A 88 2.33 17.43 -19.59
C VAL A 88 1.15 16.93 -18.77
N ARG A 89 1.36 15.89 -17.95
CA ARG A 89 0.36 15.40 -17.00
C ARG A 89 -0.09 16.49 -16.04
N GLN A 90 0.82 17.31 -15.54
CA GLN A 90 0.49 18.40 -14.62
C GLN A 90 -0.34 19.50 -15.29
N ALA A 91 -0.03 19.88 -16.53
CA ALA A 91 -0.79 20.85 -17.31
C ALA A 91 -2.23 20.35 -17.58
N LEU A 92 -2.38 19.09 -17.99
CA LEU A 92 -3.68 18.47 -18.23
C LEU A 92 -4.53 18.35 -16.95
N LEU A 93 -3.92 18.03 -15.82
CA LEU A 93 -4.64 17.96 -14.54
C LEU A 93 -5.09 19.33 -14.04
N ARG A 94 -4.32 20.39 -14.30
CA ARG A 94 -4.74 21.77 -14.00
C ARG A 94 -5.94 22.17 -14.84
N PHE A 95 -5.87 21.97 -16.15
CA PHE A 95 -6.99 22.21 -17.06
C PHE A 95 -8.25 21.47 -16.63
N ALA A 96 -8.14 20.18 -16.30
CA ALA A 96 -9.28 19.39 -15.81
C ALA A 96 -9.85 19.93 -14.48
N GLY A 97 -9.00 20.45 -13.59
CA GLY A 97 -9.43 21.10 -12.35
C GLY A 97 -10.17 22.41 -12.60
N ASP A 98 -9.68 23.23 -13.53
CA ASP A 98 -10.29 24.51 -13.89
C ASP A 98 -11.64 24.30 -14.61
N VAL A 99 -11.75 23.27 -15.44
CA VAL A 99 -13.03 22.86 -16.06
C VAL A 99 -14.01 22.30 -15.02
N ALA A 100 -13.54 21.46 -14.10
CA ALA A 100 -14.40 20.87 -13.07
C ALA A 100 -14.85 21.88 -12.01
N GLY A 101 -14.07 22.94 -11.77
CA GLY A 101 -14.40 24.03 -10.87
C GLY A 101 -15.23 25.16 -11.51
N ALA A 102 -15.44 25.14 -12.83
CA ALA A 102 -16.32 26.08 -13.51
C ALA A 102 -17.78 25.63 -13.30
N GLU A 103 -18.48 26.33 -12.40
CA GLU A 103 -19.89 26.04 -12.10
C GLU A 103 -20.82 26.70 -13.13
N GLU A 104 -20.39 27.82 -13.71
CA GLU A 104 -21.17 28.57 -14.70
C GLU A 104 -20.65 28.44 -16.13
N ARG A 105 -21.56 28.51 -17.12
CA ARG A 105 -21.21 28.47 -18.55
C ARG A 105 -20.20 29.56 -18.95
N LYS A 106 -20.24 30.72 -18.30
CA LYS A 106 -19.32 31.84 -18.58
C LYS A 106 -17.88 31.49 -18.14
N GLU A 107 -17.75 30.85 -16.99
CA GLU A 107 -16.46 30.39 -16.45
C GLU A 107 -15.88 29.28 -17.32
N LEU A 108 -16.74 28.35 -17.78
CA LEU A 108 -16.32 27.30 -18.72
C LEU A 108 -15.80 27.89 -20.03
N VAL A 109 -16.50 28.87 -20.62
CA VAL A 109 -16.04 29.57 -21.84
C VAL A 109 -14.73 30.30 -21.58
N GLN A 110 -14.55 30.88 -20.40
CA GLN A 110 -13.30 31.52 -20.02
C GLN A 110 -12.14 30.52 -19.91
N VAL A 111 -12.35 29.33 -19.34
CA VAL A 111 -11.33 28.27 -19.30
C VAL A 111 -11.00 27.78 -20.71
N LEU A 112 -12.02 27.56 -21.56
CA LEU A 112 -11.83 27.14 -22.95
C LEU A 112 -11.10 28.20 -23.80
N SER A 113 -11.37 29.49 -23.57
CA SER A 113 -10.68 30.58 -24.27
C SER A 113 -9.20 30.68 -23.89
N ASN A 114 -8.80 30.09 -22.77
CA ASN A 114 -7.41 30.06 -22.30
C ASN A 114 -6.70 28.72 -22.57
N VAL A 115 -7.28 27.83 -23.38
CA VAL A 115 -6.71 26.52 -23.72
C VAL A 115 -5.30 26.65 -24.29
N ASP A 116 -5.05 27.68 -25.10
CA ASP A 116 -3.74 27.93 -25.70
C ASP A 116 -2.62 28.05 -24.65
N ARG A 117 -2.90 28.59 -23.45
CA ARG A 117 -1.91 28.64 -22.37
C ARG A 117 -1.50 27.26 -21.87
N TYR A 118 -2.45 26.33 -21.77
CA TYR A 118 -2.14 24.95 -21.35
C TYR A 118 -1.42 24.19 -22.46
N VAL A 119 -1.76 24.47 -23.73
CA VAL A 119 -1.03 23.92 -24.89
C VAL A 119 0.40 24.44 -24.91
N ASP A 120 0.63 25.72 -24.67
CA ASP A 120 1.97 26.32 -24.59
C ASP A 120 2.81 25.70 -23.46
N GLU A 121 2.19 25.46 -22.29
CA GLU A 121 2.84 24.76 -21.17
C GLU A 121 3.23 23.31 -21.55
N VAL A 122 2.39 22.63 -22.32
CA VAL A 122 2.65 21.27 -22.82
C VAL A 122 3.74 21.27 -23.89
N MET A 123 3.69 22.19 -24.85
CA MET A 123 4.66 22.31 -25.94
C MET A 123 6.05 22.69 -25.42
N LYS A 124 6.11 23.60 -24.44
CA LYS A 124 7.36 23.97 -23.75
C LYS A 124 7.90 22.86 -22.85
N ALA A 125 7.03 21.95 -22.41
CA ALA A 125 7.43 20.78 -21.65
C ALA A 125 7.89 19.63 -22.54
N ALA A 126 7.43 19.54 -23.79
CA ALA A 126 7.72 18.45 -24.71
C ALA A 126 8.90 18.70 -25.66
N GLY A 127 9.36 19.95 -25.79
CA GLY A 127 10.55 20.36 -26.55
C GLY A 127 11.72 20.77 -25.65
#